data_AF-A0A8I0AAP0-F1
#
_entry.id   AF-A0A8I0AAP0-F1
#
_cell.length_a   1.000
_cell.length_b   1.000
_cell.length_c   1.000
_cell.angle_alpha   90.00
_cell.angle_beta   90.00
_cell.angle_gamma   90.00
#
_symmetry.space_group_name_H-M   'P 1'
#
loop_
_entity.id
_entity.type
_entity.pdbx_description
1 polymer ?
#
loop_
_entity_poly.entity_id
_entity_poly.type
_entity_poly.pdbx_seq_one_letter_code
_entity_poly.pdbx_strand_id
1 'polypeptide(L)'
;MWLLQGEKSPSYSTISRFRTGRLKKCCENLFYQFVMKLGELGEIDYKNIFINGTKIEANSNKYSFVWKKSVDKFERKLKKKMIEKVNEINEEFGKCYATDSDSLNVTLYSEIIDDLNKIINENKE
;
A
#
# COMPACT_ATOMS: atom_id res chain seq x y z
N MET A 1 7.08 0.39 40.86
CA MET A 1 6.87 -0.66 39.82
C MET A 1 6.91 -2.02 40.50
N TRP A 2 5.82 -2.80 40.46
CA TRP A 2 5.68 -4.07 41.23
C TRP A 2 6.82 -5.06 40.97
N LEU A 3 7.29 -5.13 39.73
CA LEU A 3 8.38 -6.01 39.28
C LEU A 3 9.70 -5.83 40.03
N LEU A 4 9.97 -4.64 40.57
CA LEU A 4 11.22 -4.37 41.28
C LEU A 4 11.11 -4.66 42.78
N GLN A 5 9.91 -4.88 43.32
CA GLN A 5 9.68 -5.13 44.75
C GLN A 5 10.38 -4.13 45.70
N GLY A 6 10.53 -2.88 45.26
CA GLY A 6 11.21 -1.81 46.03
C GLY A 6 12.70 -1.64 45.71
N GLU A 7 13.29 -2.53 44.91
CA GLU A 7 14.67 -2.40 44.44
C GLU A 7 14.87 -1.27 43.43
N LYS A 8 16.10 -0.79 43.36
CA LYS A 8 16.49 0.23 42.37
C LYS A 8 16.41 -0.34 40.95
N SER A 9 15.85 0.44 40.03
CA SER A 9 15.78 0.04 38.62
C SER A 9 17.17 -0.27 38.06
N PRO A 10 17.35 -1.40 37.33
CA PRO A 10 18.58 -1.70 36.63
C PRO A 10 18.94 -0.57 35.66
N SER A 11 20.24 -0.31 35.51
CA SER A 11 20.72 0.63 34.49
C SER A 11 20.54 0.06 33.08
N TYR A 12 20.56 0.95 32.09
CA TYR A 12 20.54 0.58 30.68
C TYR A 12 21.63 -0.46 30.33
N SER A 13 22.85 -0.29 30.84
CA SER A 13 23.96 -1.20 30.59
C SER A 13 23.70 -2.60 31.15
N THR A 14 23.09 -2.70 32.34
CA THR A 14 22.70 -3.96 32.96
C THR A 14 21.64 -4.69 32.16
N ILE A 15 20.59 -3.98 31.71
CA ILE A 15 19.54 -4.55 30.86
C ILE A 15 20.12 -5.03 29.52
N SER A 16 21.00 -4.24 28.90
CA SER A 16 21.63 -4.59 27.63
C SER A 16 22.48 -5.88 27.74
N ARG A 17 23.32 -5.99 28.77
CA ARG A 17 24.12 -7.21 29.03
C ARG A 17 23.26 -8.43 29.31
N PHE A 18 22.16 -8.25 30.06
CA PHE A 18 21.20 -9.32 30.29
C PHE A 18 20.59 -9.81 28.97
N ARG A 19 20.14 -8.87 28.12
CA ARG A 19 19.51 -9.17 26.83
C ARG A 19 20.46 -9.91 25.88
N THR A 20 21.69 -9.43 25.72
CA THR A 20 22.64 -9.99 24.74
C THR A 20 23.35 -11.24 25.24
N GLY A 21 23.55 -11.36 26.56
CA GLY A 21 24.24 -12.50 27.18
C GLY A 21 23.29 -13.61 27.61
N ARG A 22 22.49 -13.34 28.65
CA ARG A 22 21.68 -14.37 29.33
C ARG A 22 20.41 -14.71 28.56
N LEU A 23 19.68 -13.69 28.12
CA LEU A 23 18.38 -13.86 27.47
C LEU A 23 18.52 -14.44 26.06
N LYS A 24 19.62 -14.17 25.35
CA LYS A 24 19.81 -14.59 23.95
C LYS A 24 19.54 -16.07 23.69
N LYS A 25 19.89 -16.96 24.63
CA LYS A 25 19.73 -18.41 24.47
C LYS A 25 18.28 -18.88 24.64
N CYS A 26 17.48 -18.19 25.45
CA CYS A 26 16.11 -18.60 25.79
C CYS A 26 15.03 -17.69 25.21
N CYS A 27 15.40 -16.52 24.68
CA CYS A 27 14.47 -15.51 24.18
C CYS A 27 13.51 -16.07 23.15
N GLU A 28 14.05 -16.84 22.20
CA GLU A 28 13.26 -17.41 21.11
C GLU A 28 12.26 -18.47 21.63
N ASN A 29 12.71 -19.37 22.49
CA ASN A 29 11.84 -20.37 23.08
C ASN A 29 10.74 -19.75 23.97
N LEU A 30 11.09 -18.72 24.75
CA LEU A 30 10.13 -17.96 25.56
C LEU A 30 9.09 -17.25 24.68
N PHE A 31 9.54 -16.69 23.55
CA PHE A 31 8.65 -16.07 22.58
C PHE A 31 7.62 -17.07 22.04
N TYR A 32 8.04 -18.27 21.64
CA TYR A 32 7.10 -19.30 21.19
C TYR A 32 6.12 -19.72 22.28
N GLN A 33 6.58 -19.93 23.52
CA GLN A 33 5.68 -20.25 24.64
C GLN A 33 4.64 -19.15 24.86
N PHE A 34 5.04 -17.89 24.76
CA PHE A 34 4.15 -16.75 24.93
C PHE A 34 3.10 -16.67 23.81
N VAL A 35 3.52 -16.85 22.55
CA VAL A 35 2.59 -16.89 21.40
C VAL A 35 1.60 -18.04 21.52
N MET A 36 2.06 -19.24 21.90
CA MET A 36 1.19 -20.40 22.13
C MET A 36 0.15 -20.10 23.22
N LYS A 37 0.58 -19.52 24.35
CA LYS A 37 -0.32 -19.21 25.45
C LYS A 37 -1.38 -18.17 25.07
N LEU A 38 -0.98 -17.13 24.34
CA LEU A 38 -1.92 -16.12 23.86
C LEU A 38 -2.90 -16.70 22.82
N GLY A 39 -2.45 -17.64 21.99
CA GLY A 39 -3.32 -18.41 21.08
C GLY A 39 -4.35 -19.25 21.83
N GLU A 40 -3.95 -19.96 22.90
CA GLU A 40 -4.87 -20.71 23.77
C GLU A 40 -5.92 -19.82 24.43
N LEU A 41 -5.55 -18.58 24.77
CA LEU A 41 -6.46 -17.61 25.39
C LEU A 41 -7.37 -16.90 24.37
N GLY A 42 -7.18 -17.13 23.06
CA GLY A 42 -7.94 -16.43 22.01
C GLY A 42 -7.57 -14.96 21.84
N GLU A 43 -6.42 -14.53 22.38
CA GLU A 43 -5.96 -13.14 22.38
C GLU A 43 -5.16 -12.76 21.11
N ILE A 44 -4.97 -13.72 20.19
CA ILE A 44 -4.30 -13.51 18.90
C ILE A 44 -5.27 -13.80 17.75
N ASP A 45 -5.47 -12.80 16.88
CA ASP A 45 -6.15 -12.98 15.60
C ASP A 45 -5.12 -13.28 14.50
N TYR A 46 -5.20 -14.48 13.90
CA TYR A 46 -4.25 -14.96 12.89
C TYR A 46 -4.45 -14.32 11.50
N LYS A 47 -5.26 -13.26 11.37
CA LYS A 47 -5.55 -12.58 10.10
C LYS A 47 -4.36 -11.82 9.50
N ASN A 48 -3.37 -11.44 10.30
CA ASN A 48 -2.23 -10.64 9.84
C ASN A 48 -0.92 -11.42 10.01
N ILE A 49 -0.24 -11.71 8.90
CA ILE A 49 1.07 -12.39 8.90
C ILE A 49 2.14 -11.34 8.62
N PHE A 50 3.18 -11.31 9.46
CA PHE A 50 4.34 -10.44 9.29
C PHE A 50 5.50 -11.27 8.73
N ILE A 51 5.81 -11.11 7.45
CA ILE A 51 6.97 -11.75 6.82
C ILE A 51 8.07 -10.69 6.71
N ASN A 52 9.25 -10.94 7.29
CA ASN A 52 10.43 -10.07 7.18
C ASN A 52 10.18 -8.58 7.54
N GLY A 53 9.44 -8.32 8.62
CA GLY A 53 9.09 -6.95 9.04
C GLY A 53 8.14 -6.21 8.09
N THR A 54 7.67 -6.87 7.04
CA THR A 54 6.67 -6.33 6.11
C THR A 54 5.29 -6.74 6.61
N LYS A 55 4.49 -5.74 6.95
CA LYS A 55 3.10 -5.89 7.35
C LYS A 55 2.25 -6.08 6.08
N ILE A 56 1.74 -7.29 5.85
CA ILE A 56 0.80 -7.58 4.77
C ILE A 56 -0.60 -7.52 5.38
N GLU A 57 -1.22 -6.35 5.35
CA GLU A 57 -2.65 -6.17 5.67
C GLU A 57 -3.46 -6.17 4.38
N ALA A 58 -4.70 -6.69 4.42
CA ALA A 58 -5.64 -6.65 3.30
C ALA A 58 -5.97 -5.21 2.83
N ASN A 59 -5.61 -4.19 3.62
CA ASN A 59 -5.64 -2.78 3.21
C ASN A 59 -4.62 -1.95 4.01
N SER A 60 -3.36 -1.92 3.55
CA SER A 60 -2.25 -1.19 4.19
C SER A 60 -2.38 0.35 4.17
N ASN A 61 -3.45 0.91 3.59
CA ASN A 61 -3.63 2.35 3.37
C ASN A 61 -4.54 3.04 4.40
N LYS A 62 -4.93 2.38 5.50
CA LYS A 62 -5.93 2.92 6.45
C LYS A 62 -5.55 4.27 7.09
N TYR A 63 -4.27 4.67 7.06
CA TYR A 63 -3.77 5.94 7.61
C TYR A 63 -2.71 6.64 6.74
N SER A 64 -2.72 6.44 5.41
CA SER A 64 -1.74 7.13 4.55
C SER A 64 -2.15 8.58 4.30
N PHE A 65 -1.29 9.52 4.71
CA PHE A 65 -1.48 10.93 4.37
C PHE A 65 -1.17 11.16 2.90
N VAL A 66 -2.16 11.66 2.16
CA VAL A 66 -2.00 12.05 0.76
C VAL A 66 -1.57 13.52 0.70
N TRP A 67 -0.43 13.77 0.08
CA TRP A 67 0.14 15.12 -0.04
C TRP A 67 -0.52 15.89 -1.17
N LYS A 68 -1.30 16.93 -0.86
CA LYS A 68 -2.00 17.77 -1.86
C LYS A 68 -1.10 18.22 -3.01
N LYS A 69 0.10 18.75 -2.69
CA LYS A 69 1.07 19.20 -3.71
C LYS A 69 1.51 18.09 -4.67
N SER A 70 1.60 16.85 -4.18
CA SER A 70 1.92 15.70 -5.02
C SER A 70 0.73 15.35 -5.91
N VAL A 71 -0.48 15.32 -5.36
CA VAL A 71 -1.72 15.09 -6.12
C VAL A 71 -1.85 16.10 -7.27
N ASP A 72 -1.77 17.40 -6.97
CA ASP A 72 -1.91 18.46 -7.98
C ASP A 72 -0.82 18.38 -9.08
N LYS A 73 0.39 17.93 -8.72
CA LYS A 73 1.49 17.71 -9.67
C LYS A 73 1.22 16.53 -10.59
N PHE A 74 0.75 15.42 -10.04
CA PHE A 74 0.47 14.21 -10.82
C PHE A 74 -0.79 14.36 -11.67
N GLU A 75 -1.83 15.03 -11.16
CA GLU A 75 -3.06 15.30 -11.90
C GLU A 75 -2.79 16.13 -13.16
N ARG A 76 -2.04 17.25 -13.05
CA ARG A 76 -1.66 18.04 -14.25
C ARG A 76 -0.84 17.25 -15.24
N LYS A 77 0.08 16.40 -14.77
CA LYS A 77 0.88 15.54 -15.66
C LYS A 77 0.01 14.50 -16.37
N LEU A 78 -0.98 13.95 -15.67
CA LEU A 78 -1.93 12.99 -16.22
C LEU A 78 -2.80 13.66 -17.30
N LYS A 79 -3.38 14.82 -16.99
CA LYS A 79 -4.19 15.61 -17.95
C LYS A 79 -3.42 15.92 -19.25
N LYS A 80 -2.14 16.30 -19.15
CA LYS A 80 -1.31 16.55 -20.33
C LYS A 80 -1.15 15.31 -21.21
N LYS A 81 -0.82 14.15 -20.60
CA LYS A 81 -0.67 12.87 -21.32
C LYS A 81 -1.98 12.40 -21.94
N MET A 82 -3.09 12.67 -21.24
CA MET A 82 -4.43 12.37 -21.70
C MET A 82 -4.77 13.13 -23.00
N ILE A 83 -4.53 14.43 -23.04
CA ILE A 83 -4.70 15.28 -24.23
C ILE A 83 -3.82 14.77 -25.38
N GLU A 84 -2.53 14.53 -25.10
CA GLU A 84 -1.58 14.03 -26.10
C GLU A 84 -2.09 12.71 -26.73
N LYS A 85 -2.57 11.76 -25.91
CA LYS A 85 -3.09 10.48 -26.40
C LYS A 85 -4.38 10.60 -27.21
N VAL A 86 -5.30 11.47 -26.83
CA VAL A 86 -6.54 11.66 -27.61
C VAL A 86 -6.25 12.32 -28.95
N ASN A 87 -5.29 13.26 -29.00
CA ASN A 87 -4.83 13.84 -30.26
C ASN A 87 -4.19 12.79 -31.19
N GLU A 88 -3.33 11.92 -30.65
CA GLU A 88 -2.78 10.80 -31.43
C GLU A 88 -3.87 9.91 -32.03
N ILE A 89 -4.91 9.57 -31.25
CA ILE A 89 -6.06 8.77 -31.74
C ILE A 89 -6.84 9.53 -32.82
N ASN A 90 -7.07 10.83 -32.64
CA ASN A 90 -7.77 11.67 -33.61
C ASN A 90 -7.02 11.71 -34.96
N GLU A 91 -5.70 11.86 -34.92
CA GLU A 91 -4.85 11.89 -36.12
C GLU A 91 -4.78 10.51 -36.81
N GLU A 92 -4.63 9.43 -36.06
CA GLU A 92 -4.47 8.07 -36.61
C GLU A 92 -5.77 7.52 -37.21
N PHE A 93 -6.91 7.75 -36.56
CA PHE A 93 -8.20 7.18 -36.97
C PHE A 93 -9.13 8.20 -37.65
N GLY A 94 -8.67 9.43 -37.89
CA GLY A 94 -9.49 10.51 -38.49
C GLY A 94 -10.70 10.89 -37.65
N LYS A 95 -10.59 10.78 -36.32
CA LYS A 95 -11.65 11.10 -35.35
C LYS A 95 -11.50 12.53 -34.82
N CYS A 96 -12.54 13.05 -34.17
CA CYS A 96 -12.59 14.41 -33.64
C CYS A 96 -13.07 14.43 -32.18
N TYR A 97 -12.45 13.63 -31.31
CA TYR A 97 -12.75 13.65 -29.89
C TYR A 97 -12.31 14.97 -29.25
N ALA A 98 -13.08 15.44 -28.28
CA ALA A 98 -12.79 16.66 -27.53
C ALA A 98 -11.50 16.51 -26.70
N THR A 99 -10.67 17.54 -26.71
CA THR A 99 -9.35 17.54 -26.06
C THR A 99 -9.17 18.68 -25.06
N ASP A 100 -10.26 19.39 -24.73
CA ASP A 100 -10.25 20.38 -23.67
C ASP A 100 -10.26 19.71 -22.28
N SER A 101 -9.67 20.40 -21.31
CA SER A 101 -9.50 19.94 -19.92
C SER A 101 -10.79 19.46 -19.27
N ASP A 102 -11.93 20.03 -19.64
CA ASP A 102 -13.20 19.83 -18.94
C ASP A 102 -14.03 18.70 -19.58
N SER A 103 -13.85 18.45 -20.88
CA SER A 103 -14.44 17.33 -21.61
C SER A 103 -13.72 16.00 -21.41
N LEU A 104 -12.45 16.02 -20.98
CA LEU A 104 -11.63 14.83 -20.69
C LEU A 104 -12.06 14.15 -19.38
N ASN A 105 -13.14 13.38 -19.48
CA ASN A 105 -13.74 12.63 -18.38
C ASN A 105 -13.79 11.13 -18.68
N VAL A 106 -14.11 10.33 -17.66
CA VAL A 106 -14.16 8.86 -17.77
C VAL A 106 -15.17 8.42 -18.83
N THR A 107 -16.29 9.12 -18.97
CA THR A 107 -17.32 8.83 -19.98
C THR A 107 -16.79 8.95 -21.41
N LEU A 108 -16.07 10.03 -21.73
CA LEU A 108 -15.45 10.20 -23.05
C LEU A 108 -14.43 9.08 -23.33
N TYR A 109 -13.64 8.69 -22.35
CA TYR A 109 -12.68 7.60 -22.51
C TYR A 109 -13.34 6.23 -22.72
N SER A 110 -14.45 5.96 -22.04
CA SER A 110 -15.24 4.75 -22.29
C SER A 110 -15.76 4.73 -23.72
N GLU A 111 -16.31 5.84 -24.21
CA GLU A 111 -16.78 5.96 -25.60
C GLU A 111 -15.64 5.73 -26.61
N ILE A 112 -14.47 6.33 -26.40
CA ILE A 112 -13.29 6.12 -27.26
C ILE A 112 -12.87 4.65 -27.29
N ILE A 113 -12.87 3.97 -26.14
CA ILE A 113 -12.49 2.55 -26.05
C ILE A 113 -13.50 1.68 -26.80
N ASP A 114 -14.79 1.93 -26.63
CA ASP A 114 -15.85 1.18 -27.32
C ASP A 114 -15.76 1.36 -28.84
N ASP A 115 -15.53 2.60 -29.30
CA ASP A 115 -15.30 2.92 -30.71
C ASP A 115 -14.08 2.18 -31.29
N LEU A 116 -12.95 2.19 -30.58
CA LEU A 116 -11.73 1.50 -31.01
C LEU A 116 -11.92 -0.02 -31.03
N ASN A 117 -12.60 -0.59 -30.04
CA ASN A 117 -12.92 -2.02 -30.00
C ASN A 117 -13.80 -2.44 -31.19
N LYS A 118 -14.76 -1.59 -31.58
CA LYS A 118 -15.58 -1.82 -32.76
C LYS A 118 -14.73 -1.86 -34.04
N ILE A 119 -13.84 -0.87 -34.23
CA ILE A 119 -12.91 -0.84 -35.37
C ILE A 119 -12.02 -2.09 -35.40
N ILE A 120 -11.51 -2.55 -34.25
CA ILE A 120 -10.68 -3.76 -34.18
C ILE A 120 -11.46 -5.01 -34.59
N ASN A 121 -12.73 -5.11 -34.19
CA ASN A 121 -13.56 -6.27 -34.52
C ASN A 121 -13.97 -6.27 -36.00
N GLU A 122 -14.25 -5.10 -36.59
CA GLU A 122 -14.58 -4.96 -38.01
C GLU A 122 -13.38 -5.28 -38.93
N ASN A 123 -12.13 -5.08 -38.48
CA ASN A 123 -10.92 -5.43 -39.23
C ASN A 123 -10.40 -6.86 -38.99
N LYS A 124 -11.08 -7.65 -38.13
CA LYS A 124 -10.74 -9.06 -37.86
C LYS A 124 -11.55 -10.06 -38.70
N GLU A 125 -12.59 -9.59 -39.39
CA GLU A 125 -13.28 -10.34 -40.46
C GLU A 125 -12.60 -10.08 -41.81
#